data_AF-A0AA35R8L8-F1
#
_entry.id   AF-A0AA35R8L8-F1
#
_cell.length_a   1.000
_cell.length_b   1.000
_cell.length_c   1.000
_cell.angle_alpha   90.00
_cell.angle_beta   90.00
_cell.angle_gamma   90.00
#
_symmetry.space_group_name_H-M   'P 1'
#
loop_
_entity.id
_entity.type
_entity.pdbx_description
1 polymer ?
#
loop_
_entity_poly.entity_id
_entity_poly.type
_entity_poly.pdbx_seq_one_letter_code
_entity_poly.pdbx_strand_id
1 'polypeptide(L)'
;MFSLVGSEKFMISSKPAEIVISCKDIETMDVYVDGEKMDTHGEFTDTGTETCFTLDGYAACIRAESSGNRHKGLVHVLVIGNTVLEPVPEVIT
;
A
#
# COMPACT_ATOMS: atom_id res chain seq x y z
N MET A 1 12.10 -9.95 -11.67
CA MET A 1 12.37 -10.25 -10.25
C MET A 1 11.33 -9.45 -9.50
N PHE A 2 10.39 -10.08 -8.79
CA PHE A 2 9.35 -9.34 -8.07
C PHE A 2 9.99 -8.78 -6.81
N SER A 3 9.93 -7.47 -6.62
CA SER A 3 10.38 -6.84 -5.37
C SER A 3 9.16 -6.69 -4.47
N LEU A 4 9.15 -7.42 -3.35
CA LEU A 4 8.11 -7.28 -2.34
C LEU A 4 8.29 -5.92 -1.67
N VAL A 5 7.36 -4.99 -1.89
CA VAL A 5 7.44 -3.66 -1.27
C VAL A 5 7.07 -3.74 0.19
N GLY A 6 6.31 -4.74 0.63
CA GLY A 6 6.09 -5.01 2.04
C GLY A 6 4.84 -5.83 2.32
N SER A 7 4.70 -6.29 3.55
CA SER A 7 3.49 -6.94 4.05
C SER A 7 3.13 -6.44 5.45
N GLU A 8 1.84 -6.17 5.66
CA GLU A 8 1.30 -5.71 6.95
C GLU A 8 0.04 -6.50 7.28
N LYS A 9 -0.11 -6.90 8.54
CA LYS A 9 -1.33 -7.51 9.07
C LYS A 9 -2.06 -6.50 9.93
N PHE A 10 -3.34 -6.32 9.66
CA PHE A 10 -4.17 -5.38 10.41
C PHE A 10 -5.59 -5.92 10.57
N MET A 11 -6.38 -5.29 11.44
CA MET A 11 -7.74 -5.71 11.75
C MET A 11 -8.74 -4.83 11.00
N ILE A 12 -9.55 -5.42 10.11
CA ILE A 12 -10.68 -4.75 9.45
C ILE A 12 -11.96 -5.39 9.96
N SER A 13 -12.89 -4.57 10.47
CA SER A 13 -14.18 -5.07 10.93
C SER A 13 -14.06 -6.27 11.90
N SER A 14 -13.03 -6.26 12.78
CA SER A 14 -12.69 -7.34 13.71
C SER A 14 -12.18 -8.66 13.09
N LYS A 15 -11.77 -8.64 11.82
CA LYS A 15 -11.09 -9.77 11.14
C LYS A 15 -9.65 -9.40 10.79
N PRO A 16 -8.68 -10.31 10.99
CA PRO A 16 -7.32 -10.10 10.52
C PRO A 16 -7.29 -10.15 8.99
N ALA A 17 -6.68 -9.16 8.37
CA ALA A 17 -6.38 -9.10 6.94
C ALA A 17 -4.87 -8.89 6.76
N GLU A 18 -4.28 -9.57 5.78
CA GLU A 18 -2.89 -9.41 5.37
C GLU A 18 -2.83 -8.74 4.01
N ILE A 19 -2.31 -7.51 3.97
CA ILE A 19 -2.04 -6.83 2.71
C ILE A 19 -0.59 -7.05 2.32
N VAL A 20 -0.40 -7.47 1.08
CA VAL A 20 0.91 -7.62 0.45
C VAL A 20 0.96 -6.68 -0.74
N ILE A 21 1.97 -5.83 -0.77
CA ILE A 21 2.24 -4.93 -1.88
C ILE A 21 3.39 -5.52 -2.68
N SER A 22 3.12 -5.84 -3.95
CA SER A 22 4.10 -6.37 -4.88
C SER A 22 4.35 -5.37 -5.99
N CYS A 23 5.60 -4.93 -6.14
CA CYS A 23 6.01 -4.14 -7.30
C CYS A 23 6.74 -5.09 -8.25
N LYS A 24 6.11 -5.38 -9.39
CA LYS A 24 6.69 -6.29 -10.40
C LYS A 24 7.69 -5.56 -11.29
N ASP A 25 7.36 -4.34 -11.66
CA ASP A 25 8.10 -3.44 -12.55
C ASP A 25 7.83 -2.00 -12.09
N ILE A 26 8.75 -1.07 -12.34
CA ILE A 26 8.71 0.33 -11.85
C ILE A 26 7.42 1.11 -12.21
N GLU A 27 6.60 0.54 -13.10
CA GLU A 27 5.37 1.12 -13.61
C GLU A 27 4.10 0.43 -13.09
N THR A 28 4.22 -0.68 -12.34
CA THR A 28 3.06 -1.50 -11.92
C THR A 28 3.14 -1.92 -10.46
N MET A 29 2.17 -1.43 -9.67
CA MET A 29 1.96 -1.77 -8.27
C MET A 29 0.76 -2.70 -8.15
N ASP A 30 1.01 -3.95 -7.79
CA ASP A 30 -0.05 -4.93 -7.55
C ASP A 30 -0.32 -5.02 -6.05
N VAL A 31 -1.59 -4.86 -5.68
CA VAL A 31 -2.05 -5.02 -4.29
C VAL A 31 -2.71 -6.37 -4.14
N TYR A 32 -2.30 -7.11 -3.11
CA TYR A 32 -2.92 -8.36 -2.72
C TYR A 32 -3.49 -8.24 -1.31
N VAL A 33 -4.70 -8.73 -1.11
CA VAL A 33 -5.35 -8.85 0.21
C VAL A 33 -5.63 -10.32 0.43
N ASP A 34 -5.09 -10.89 1.51
CA ASP A 34 -5.26 -12.30 1.87
C ASP A 34 -4.91 -13.28 0.72
N GLY A 35 -3.97 -12.88 -0.14
CA GLY A 35 -3.52 -13.64 -1.31
C GLY A 35 -4.32 -13.41 -2.59
N GLU A 36 -5.40 -12.63 -2.56
CA GLU A 36 -6.18 -12.27 -3.75
C GLU A 36 -5.72 -10.92 -4.33
N LYS A 37 -5.56 -10.84 -5.66
CA LYS A 37 -5.18 -9.60 -6.33
C LYS A 37 -6.36 -8.64 -6.38
N MET A 38 -6.16 -7.41 -5.90
CA MET A 38 -7.16 -6.36 -5.91
C MET A 38 -7.19 -5.63 -7.26
N ASP A 39 -8.36 -5.10 -7.61
CA ASP A 39 -8.49 -4.13 -8.69
C ASP A 39 -8.10 -2.75 -8.15
N THR A 40 -7.07 -2.16 -8.75
CA THR A 40 -6.44 -0.93 -8.26
C THR A 40 -6.44 0.13 -9.34
N HIS A 41 -6.68 1.38 -8.95
CA HIS A 41 -6.57 2.53 -9.83
C HIS A 41 -5.51 3.51 -9.30
N GLY A 42 -4.63 3.98 -10.19
CA GLY A 42 -3.63 4.99 -9.87
C GLY A 42 -4.21 6.40 -9.96
N GLU A 43 -4.10 7.18 -8.89
CA GLU A 43 -4.42 8.60 -8.87
C GLU A 43 -3.15 9.44 -8.67
N PHE A 44 -3.03 10.50 -9.44
CA PHE A 44 -1.94 11.47 -9.29
C PHE A 44 -2.44 12.62 -8.42
N THR A 45 -1.77 12.84 -7.29
CA THR A 45 -2.09 13.91 -6.32
C THR A 45 -0.92 14.88 -6.21
N ASP A 46 -1.14 16.02 -5.54
CA ASP A 46 -0.09 17.02 -5.28
C ASP A 46 1.06 16.46 -4.42
N THR A 47 0.81 15.40 -3.65
CA THR A 47 1.78 14.76 -2.75
C THR A 47 2.50 13.56 -3.36
N GLY A 48 2.05 13.06 -4.51
CA GLY A 48 2.63 11.90 -5.18
C GLY A 48 1.59 11.03 -5.88
N THR A 49 1.96 9.76 -6.10
CA THR A 49 1.05 8.75 -6.67
C THR A 49 0.33 8.02 -5.54
N GLU A 50 -0.99 7.91 -5.68
CA GLU A 50 -1.84 7.09 -4.82
C GLU A 50 -2.36 5.89 -5.61
N THR A 51 -2.35 4.70 -5.00
CA THR A 51 -2.93 3.48 -5.57
C THR A 51 -4.14 3.10 -4.74
N CYS A 52 -5.34 3.35 -5.28
CA CYS A 52 -6.60 3.16 -4.57
C CYS A 52 -7.32 1.88 -5.01
N PHE A 53 -8.00 1.23 -4.07
CA PHE A 53 -8.77 0.01 -4.22
C PHE A 53 -9.93 -0.02 -3.22
N THR A 54 -10.86 -0.97 -3.39
CA THR A 54 -11.96 -1.15 -2.43
C THR A 54 -11.71 -2.40 -1.60
N LEU A 55 -11.85 -2.28 -0.28
CA LEU A 55 -11.65 -3.36 0.67
C LEU A 55 -12.85 -3.47 1.62
N ASP A 56 -13.62 -4.55 1.53
CA ASP A 56 -14.83 -4.78 2.33
C ASP A 56 -15.82 -3.58 2.33
N GLY A 57 -15.91 -2.87 1.20
CA GLY A 57 -16.78 -1.68 1.04
C GLY A 57 -16.18 -0.37 1.57
N TYR A 58 -14.97 -0.40 2.12
CA TYR A 58 -14.19 0.79 2.45
C TYR A 58 -13.29 1.19 1.29
N ALA A 59 -13.17 2.49 1.05
CA ALA A 59 -12.14 3.02 0.17
C ALA A 59 -10.78 2.86 0.86
N ALA A 60 -9.82 2.22 0.17
CA ALA A 60 -8.46 2.04 0.63
C ALA A 60 -7.49 2.62 -0.40
N CYS A 61 -6.43 3.29 0.07
CA CYS A 61 -5.42 3.89 -0.81
C CYS A 61 -4.03 3.71 -0.21
N ILE A 62 -3.08 3.35 -1.04
CA ILE A 62 -1.65 3.35 -0.70
C ILE A 62 -1.06 4.64 -1.25
N ARG A 63 -0.44 5.43 -0.38
CA ARG A 63 0.20 6.70 -0.72
C ARG A 63 1.70 6.57 -0.67
N ALA A 64 2.36 6.99 -1.73
CA ALA A 64 3.79 7.21 -1.73
C ALA A 64 4.06 8.62 -1.17
N GLU A 65 4.55 8.69 0.07
CA GLU A 65 4.90 9.95 0.72
C GLU A 65 6.42 10.07 0.90
N SER A 66 6.95 11.28 0.81
CA SER A 66 8.34 11.53 1.20
C SER A 66 8.46 11.37 2.71
N SER A 67 9.35 10.51 3.20
CA SER A 67 9.57 10.31 4.64
C SER A 67 10.11 11.55 5.38
N GLY A 68 10.41 12.64 4.64
CA GLY A 68 11.06 13.84 5.18
C GLY A 68 12.52 13.60 5.62
N ASN A 69 12.98 12.36 5.62
CA ASN A 69 14.32 11.95 6.00
C ASN A 69 15.14 11.60 4.76
N ARG A 70 16.20 12.37 4.52
CA ARG A 70 17.11 12.21 3.37
C ARG A 70 17.72 10.81 3.28
N HIS A 71 17.77 10.04 4.36
CA HIS A 71 18.31 8.68 4.39
C HIS A 71 17.26 7.58 4.19
N LYS A 72 15.96 7.83 4.44
CA LYS A 72 14.89 6.83 4.29
C LYS A 72 14.17 6.91 2.94
N GLY A 73 14.13 8.07 2.29
CA GLY A 73 13.51 8.21 0.96
C GLY A 73 11.98 8.21 1.00
N LEU A 74 11.36 7.56 0.01
CA LEU A 74 9.90 7.41 -0.12
C LEU A 74 9.40 6.36 0.90
N VAL A 75 8.22 6.57 1.47
CA VAL A 75 7.52 5.59 2.31
C VAL A 75 6.13 5.37 1.77
N HIS A 76 5.66 4.13 1.84
CA HIS A 76 4.32 3.75 1.42
C HIS A 76 3.41 3.66 2.65
N VAL A 77 2.36 4.48 2.67
CA VAL A 77 1.39 4.58 3.76
C VAL A 77 0.06 4.02 3.28
N LEU A 78 -0.57 3.14 4.06
CA LEU A 78 -1.88 2.59 3.74
C LEU A 78 -2.96 3.37 4.50
N VAL A 79 -3.97 3.83 3.78
CA VAL A 79 -5.14 4.55 4.32
C VAL A 79 -6.39 3.75 4.01
N ILE A 80 -7.24 3.48 5.01
CA ILE A 80 -8.51 2.78 4.85
C ILE A 80 -9.62 3.60 5.50
N GLY A 81 -10.53 4.12 4.68
CA GLY A 81 -11.55 5.07 5.12
C GLY A 81 -10.92 6.32 5.74
N ASN A 82 -10.99 6.42 7.08
CA ASN A 82 -10.42 7.52 7.85
C ASN A 82 -9.22 7.09 8.71
N THR A 83 -8.81 5.83 8.62
CA THR A 83 -7.73 5.27 9.42
C THR A 83 -6.46 5.24 8.58
N VAL A 84 -5.39 5.85 9.09
CA VAL A 84 -4.05 5.75 8.52
C VAL A 84 -3.30 4.64 9.27
N LEU A 85 -2.81 3.66 8.53
CA LEU A 85 -1.94 2.61 9.04
C LEU A 85 -0.49 3.02 8.85
N GLU A 86 0.36 2.60 9.78
CA GLU A 86 1.80 2.92 9.75
C GLU A 86 2.46 2.40 8.47
N PRO A 87 3.57 3.04 8.04
CA PRO A 87 4.21 2.71 6.78
C PRO A 87 4.66 1.26 6.74
N VAL A 88 4.27 0.56 5.68
CA VAL A 88 4.64 -0.83 5.48
C VAL A 88 6.17 -0.89 5.34
N PRO A 89 6.89 -1.62 6.22
CA PRO A 89 8.34 -1.64 6.16
C PRO A 89 8.79 -2.27 4.84
N GLU A 90 9.55 -1.51 4.05
CA GLU A 90 10.07 -2.00 2.78
C GLU A 90 10.99 -3.20 2.98
N VAL A 91 10.59 -4.36 2.45
CA VAL A 91 11.44 -5.55 2.43
C VAL A 91 12.28 -5.49 1.17
N ILE A 92 13.44 -4.84 1.26
CA ILE A 92 14.42 -4.83 0.18
C ILE A 92 15.07 -6.23 0.12
N THR A 93 14.47 -7.16 -0.62
CA THR A 93 15.09 -8.44 -1.03
C THR A 93 15.87 -8.31 -2.33
#